data_AF-A0A832RA50-F1
#
_entry.id   AF-A0A832RA50-F1
#
_cell.length_a   1.000
_cell.length_b   1.000
_cell.length_c   1.000
_cell.angle_alpha   90.00
_cell.angle_beta   90.00
_cell.angle_gamma   90.00
#
_symmetry.space_group_name_H-M   'P 1'
#
loop_
_entity.id
_entity.type
_entity.pdbx_description
1 polymer ?
#
loop_
_entity_poly.entity_id
_entity_poly.type
_entity_poly.pdbx_seq_one_letter_code
_entity_poly.pdbx_strand_id
1 'polypeptide(L)'
;MKEGTKLVFVSMLVFYFLLSLFQANIHLPSSPIYLFIVLLAGGLALLVTCPILNFLTIKCNFLTFLVMGTLLLTGVLYLMKMFMVDFAINDFVFEGLRAGSLEIKKFTAPPIVSIVLVSFLSSFLMSVYKELDRKQ
;
A
#
# COMPACT_ATOMS: atom_id res chain seq x y z
N MET A 1 4.88 -24.17 1.43
CA MET A 1 5.64 -23.00 0.92
C MET A 1 6.62 -22.56 1.99
N LYS A 2 7.81 -22.06 1.62
CA LYS A 2 8.71 -21.39 2.57
C LYS A 2 7.97 -20.16 3.14
N GLU A 3 8.18 -19.82 4.42
CA GLU A 3 7.46 -18.71 5.08
C GLU A 3 7.53 -17.40 4.30
N GLY A 4 8.70 -17.07 3.75
CA GLY A 4 8.88 -15.87 2.93
C GLY A 4 8.07 -15.86 1.63
N THR A 5 7.92 -17.00 0.93
CA THR A 5 7.14 -17.02 -0.31
C THR A 5 5.65 -16.93 -0.05
N LYS A 6 5.17 -17.49 1.07
CA LYS A 6 3.79 -17.34 1.53
C LYS A 6 3.49 -15.88 1.83
N LEU A 7 4.41 -15.22 2.54
CA LEU A 7 4.30 -13.81 2.89
C LEU A 7 4.16 -12.94 1.64
N VAL A 8 5.05 -13.09 0.65
CA VAL A 8 4.99 -12.32 -0.61
C VAL A 8 3.67 -12.54 -1.33
N PHE A 9 3.23 -13.79 -1.46
CA PHE A 9 2.00 -14.11 -2.17
C PHE A 9 0.76 -13.50 -1.52
N VAL A 10 0.65 -13.59 -0.18
CA VAL A 10 -0.43 -12.94 0.57
C VAL A 10 -0.33 -11.43 0.46
N SER A 11 0.88 -10.87 0.54
CA SER A 11 1.12 -9.43 0.35
C SER A 11 0.62 -8.96 -1.01
N MET A 12 0.92 -9.69 -2.07
CA MET A 12 0.46 -9.38 -3.43
C MET A 12 -1.07 -9.37 -3.53
N LEU A 13 -1.75 -10.33 -2.89
CA LEU A 13 -3.21 -10.41 -2.87
C LEU A 13 -3.84 -9.26 -2.08
N VAL A 14 -3.33 -8.98 -0.87
CA VAL A 14 -3.79 -7.86 -0.04
C VAL A 14 -3.60 -6.55 -0.78
N PHE A 15 -2.46 -6.38 -1.45
CA PHE A 15 -2.14 -5.18 -2.19
C PHE A 15 -3.03 -5.00 -3.42
N TYR A 16 -3.25 -6.07 -4.19
CA TYR A 16 -4.20 -6.06 -5.31
C TYR A 16 -5.63 -5.73 -4.84
N PHE A 17 -6.07 -6.35 -3.75
CA PHE A 17 -7.39 -6.08 -3.17
C PHE A 17 -7.54 -4.61 -2.80
N LEU A 18 -6.57 -4.01 -2.12
CA LEU A 18 -6.65 -2.62 -1.73
C LEU A 18 -6.53 -1.67 -2.93
N LEU A 19 -5.61 -1.90 -3.86
CA LEU A 19 -5.52 -1.08 -5.08
C LEU A 19 -6.84 -1.12 -5.88
N SER A 20 -7.51 -2.27 -5.92
CA SER A 20 -8.79 -2.40 -6.63
C SER A 20 -9.97 -1.71 -5.91
N LEU A 21 -9.93 -1.52 -4.58
CA LEU A 21 -10.90 -0.70 -3.86
C LEU A 21 -10.77 0.80 -4.17
N PHE A 22 -9.57 1.27 -4.55
CA PHE A 22 -9.30 2.68 -4.83
C PHE A 22 -9.20 3.00 -6.33
N GLN A 23 -9.88 2.21 -7.19
CA GLN A 23 -9.87 2.38 -8.67
C GLN A 23 -10.23 3.78 -9.15
N ALA A 24 -11.06 4.53 -8.39
CA ALA A 24 -11.41 5.90 -8.73
C ALA A 24 -10.20 6.86 -8.75
N ASN A 25 -9.14 6.55 -8.00
CA ASN A 25 -7.98 7.44 -7.81
C ASN A 25 -6.66 6.79 -8.24
N ILE A 26 -6.58 5.45 -8.22
CA ILE A 26 -5.41 4.67 -8.61
C ILE A 26 -5.78 3.85 -9.84
N HIS A 27 -5.23 4.23 -10.98
CA HIS A 27 -5.39 3.49 -12.22
C HIS A 27 -4.34 2.39 -12.24
N LEU A 28 -4.80 1.14 -12.16
CA LEU A 28 -3.92 -0.01 -12.29
C LEU A 28 -3.46 -0.15 -13.75
N PRO A 29 -2.24 -0.68 -14.00
CA PRO A 29 -1.75 -0.87 -15.35
C PRO A 29 -2.59 -1.90 -16.10
N SER A 30 -2.99 -1.57 -17.33
CA SER A 30 -3.74 -2.48 -18.21
C SER A 30 -2.88 -3.67 -18.67
N SER A 31 -1.56 -3.47 -18.75
CA SER A 31 -0.62 -4.54 -19.10
C SER A 31 -0.43 -5.50 -17.92
N PRO A 32 -0.64 -6.82 -18.11
CA PRO A 32 -0.49 -7.80 -17.05
C PRO A 32 0.94 -7.88 -16.51
N ILE A 33 1.94 -7.55 -17.34
CA ILE A 33 3.36 -7.53 -16.93
C ILE A 33 3.60 -6.40 -15.93
N TYR A 34 3.11 -5.19 -16.22
CA TYR A 34 3.26 -4.06 -15.30
C TYR A 34 2.47 -4.26 -14.02
N LEU A 35 1.26 -4.81 -14.12
CA LEU A 35 0.47 -5.18 -12.95
C LEU A 35 1.25 -6.16 -12.06
N PHE A 36 1.81 -7.22 -12.65
CA PHE A 36 2.59 -8.19 -11.89
C PHE A 36 3.81 -7.56 -11.20
N ILE A 37 4.54 -6.67 -11.88
CA ILE A 37 5.70 -5.97 -11.32
C ILE A 37 5.29 -5.08 -10.14
N VAL A 38 4.19 -4.32 -10.25
CA VAL A 38 3.68 -3.48 -9.15
C VAL A 38 3.34 -4.33 -7.93
N LEU A 39 2.63 -5.44 -8.14
CA LEU A 39 2.27 -6.36 -7.05
C LEU A 39 3.50 -7.00 -6.42
N LEU A 40 4.44 -7.46 -7.25
CA LEU A 40 5.68 -8.07 -6.79
C LEU A 40 6.53 -7.08 -5.99
N ALA A 41 6.68 -5.84 -6.48
CA ALA A 41 7.41 -4.78 -5.79
C ALA A 41 6.78 -4.46 -4.42
N GLY A 42 5.44 -4.36 -4.36
CA GLY A 42 4.72 -4.17 -3.10
C GLY A 42 4.92 -5.35 -2.13
N GLY A 43 4.85 -6.59 -2.64
CA GLY A 43 5.08 -7.79 -1.84
C GLY A 43 6.51 -7.90 -1.31
N LEU A 44 7.50 -7.53 -2.12
CA LEU A 44 8.91 -7.48 -1.70
C LEU A 44 9.14 -6.39 -0.66
N ALA A 45 8.52 -5.20 -0.80
CA ALA A 45 8.61 -4.11 0.17
C ALA A 45 8.18 -4.57 1.58
N LEU A 46 7.08 -5.30 1.66
CA LEU A 46 6.57 -5.86 2.92
C LEU A 46 7.46 -7.00 3.45
N LEU A 47 8.04 -7.82 2.58
CA LEU A 47 8.99 -8.86 2.99
C LEU A 47 10.25 -8.28 3.63
N VAL A 48 10.82 -7.22 3.05
CA VAL A 48 12.05 -6.61 3.56
C VAL A 48 11.84 -5.75 4.80
N THR A 49 10.58 -5.49 5.19
CA THR A 49 10.25 -4.63 6.35
C THR A 49 10.89 -5.12 7.64
N CYS A 50 10.77 -6.41 8.00
CA CYS A 50 11.42 -6.92 9.21
C CYS A 50 12.96 -6.98 9.12
N PRO A 51 13.57 -7.45 8.01
CA PRO A 51 15.02 -7.35 7.82
C PRO A 51 15.56 -5.93 8.02
N ILE A 52 14.86 -4.92 7.49
CA ILE A 52 15.29 -3.52 7.64
C ILE A 52 15.11 -3.05 9.09
N LEU A 53 14.00 -3.38 9.75
CA LEU A 53 13.82 -3.06 11.18
C LEU A 53 14.93 -3.68 12.04
N ASN A 54 15.26 -4.96 11.81
CA ASN A 54 16.32 -5.65 12.53
C ASN A 54 17.71 -5.03 12.23
N PHE A 55 17.97 -4.63 10.99
CA PHE A 55 19.19 -3.89 10.62
C PHE A 55 19.29 -2.56 11.37
N LEU A 56 18.18 -1.85 11.54
CA LEU A 56 18.08 -0.62 12.34
C LEU A 56 18.06 -0.89 13.85
N THR A 57 18.26 -2.14 14.30
CA THR A 57 18.20 -2.56 15.71
C THR A 57 16.84 -2.34 16.38
N ILE A 58 15.78 -2.20 15.58
CA ILE A 58 14.39 -2.03 16.04
C ILE A 58 13.70 -3.41 16.02
N LYS A 59 13.02 -3.75 17.12
CA LYS A 59 12.27 -5.01 17.20
C LYS A 59 11.10 -5.02 16.21
N CYS A 60 10.98 -6.08 15.40
CA CYS A 60 9.86 -6.25 14.47
C CYS A 60 8.58 -6.71 15.21
N ASN A 61 7.79 -5.75 15.69
CA ASN A 61 6.47 -5.95 16.31
C ASN A 61 5.36 -5.46 15.37
N PHE A 62 4.09 -5.64 15.73
CA PHE A 62 2.94 -5.14 14.98
C PHE A 62 3.08 -3.65 14.58
N LEU A 63 3.30 -2.77 15.56
CA LEU A 63 3.33 -1.32 15.32
C LEU A 63 4.52 -0.88 14.47
N THR A 64 5.71 -1.44 14.74
CA THR A 64 6.93 -1.08 13.99
C THR A 64 6.86 -1.62 12.56
N PHE A 65 6.29 -2.82 12.36
CA PHE A 65 6.01 -3.35 11.03
C PHE A 65 4.98 -2.50 10.28
N LEU A 66 3.90 -2.08 10.94
CA LEU A 66 2.88 -1.21 10.34
C LEU A 66 3.48 0.10 9.83
N VAL A 67 4.22 0.81 10.68
CA VAL A 67 4.81 2.11 10.32
C VAL A 67 5.86 1.94 9.23
N MET A 68 6.77 0.99 9.38
CA MET A 68 7.86 0.79 8.42
C MET A 68 7.36 0.22 7.09
N GLY A 69 6.41 -0.70 7.12
CA GLY A 69 5.74 -1.22 5.94
C GLY A 69 5.02 -0.11 5.18
N THR A 70 4.36 0.81 5.90
CA THR A 70 3.68 1.96 5.28
C THR A 70 4.68 2.87 4.58
N LEU A 71 5.81 3.17 5.22
CA LEU A 71 6.88 3.98 4.64
C LEU A 71 7.46 3.33 3.38
N LEU A 72 7.78 2.03 3.45
CA LEU A 72 8.35 1.29 2.32
C LEU A 72 7.38 1.18 1.15
N LEU A 73 6.11 0.85 1.42
CA LEU A 73 5.07 0.79 0.39
C LEU A 73 4.81 2.16 -0.24
N THR A 74 4.82 3.23 0.56
CA THR A 74 4.68 4.60 0.04
C THR A 74 5.82 4.92 -0.91
N GLY A 75 7.05 4.61 -0.52
CA GLY A 75 8.24 4.81 -1.36
C GLY A 75 8.18 3.99 -2.65
N VAL A 76 7.81 2.71 -2.57
CA VAL A 76 7.69 1.84 -3.75
C VAL A 76 6.59 2.32 -4.69
N LEU A 77 5.40 2.63 -4.19
CA LEU A 77 4.30 3.15 -5.02
C LEU A 77 4.65 4.49 -5.68
N TYR A 78 5.35 5.36 -4.95
CA TYR A 78 5.81 6.63 -5.48
C TYR A 78 6.85 6.44 -6.60
N LEU A 79 7.80 5.52 -6.42
CA LEU A 79 8.76 5.14 -7.46
C LEU A 79 8.02 4.53 -8.67
N MET A 80 7.08 3.61 -8.46
CA MET A 80 6.30 3.03 -9.55
C MET A 80 5.54 4.11 -10.34
N LYS A 81 4.96 5.10 -9.67
CA LYS A 81 4.31 6.25 -10.32
C LYS A 81 5.27 7.04 -11.21
N MET A 82 6.54 7.18 -10.81
CA MET A 82 7.54 7.90 -11.62
C MET A 82 8.04 7.10 -12.82
N PHE A 83 8.23 5.79 -12.66
CA PHE A 83 8.88 4.95 -13.67
C PHE A 83 7.90 4.24 -14.61
N MET A 84 6.63 4.03 -14.20
CA MET A 84 5.62 3.37 -15.03
C MET A 84 4.62 4.37 -15.60
N VAL A 85 4.55 4.42 -16.93
CA VAL A 85 3.64 5.32 -17.68
C VAL A 85 2.16 4.96 -17.44
N ASP A 86 1.84 3.68 -17.32
CA ASP A 86 0.47 3.18 -17.13
C ASP A 86 0.00 3.17 -15.67
N PHE A 87 0.87 3.49 -14.70
CA PHE A 87 0.50 3.55 -13.29
C PHE A 87 0.18 5.00 -12.89
N ALA A 88 -1.02 5.44 -13.25
CA ALA A 88 -1.47 6.79 -12.96
C ALA A 88 -2.17 6.86 -11.60
N ILE A 89 -1.73 7.80 -10.76
CA ILE A 89 -2.43 8.18 -9.54
C ILE A 89 -2.85 9.63 -9.71
N ASN A 90 -4.16 9.81 -9.89
CA ASN A 90 -4.79 11.09 -10.17
C ASN A 90 -5.05 11.88 -8.88
N ASP A 91 -5.31 13.18 -9.03
CA ASP A 91 -5.71 14.03 -7.91
C ASP A 91 -7.06 13.55 -7.36
N PHE A 92 -7.14 13.42 -6.03
CA PHE A 92 -8.40 13.10 -5.39
C PHE A 92 -9.26 14.36 -5.35
N VAL A 93 -10.33 14.41 -6.13
CA VAL A 93 -11.27 15.52 -6.13
C VAL A 93 -12.44 15.16 -5.21
N PHE A 94 -12.47 15.75 -4.02
CA PHE A 94 -13.67 15.69 -3.18
C PHE A 94 -14.69 16.67 -3.72
N GLU A 95 -15.81 16.17 -4.28
CA GLU A 95 -16.83 17.03 -4.89
C GLU A 95 -17.64 17.88 -3.89
N GLY A 96 -17.33 17.75 -2.60
CA GLY A 96 -18.01 18.44 -1.52
C GLY A 96 -19.23 17.65 -1.05
N LEU A 97 -19.52 17.75 0.25
CA LEU A 97 -20.70 17.14 0.84
C LEU A 97 -21.57 18.27 1.37
N ARG A 98 -22.82 18.33 0.89
CA ARG A 98 -23.85 19.23 1.41
C ARG A 98 -24.81 18.41 2.25
N ALA A 99 -24.70 18.55 3.57
CA ALA A 99 -25.63 17.96 4.53
C ALA A 99 -26.28 19.09 5.33
N GLY A 100 -27.50 19.48 4.94
CA GLY A 100 -28.22 20.60 5.56
C GLY A 100 -27.46 21.93 5.41
N SER A 101 -27.13 22.58 6.53
CA SER A 101 -26.37 23.84 6.56
C SER A 101 -24.85 23.68 6.55
N LEU A 102 -24.33 22.44 6.60
CA LEU A 102 -22.90 22.15 6.55
C LEU A 102 -22.48 21.95 5.09
N GLU A 103 -21.74 22.94 4.58
CA GLU A 103 -21.13 22.88 3.25
C GLU A 103 -19.62 22.63 3.40
N ILE A 104 -19.21 21.38 3.13
CA ILE A 104 -17.80 21.06 2.99
C ILE A 104 -17.40 21.42 1.56
N LYS A 105 -16.57 22.46 1.42
CA LYS A 105 -16.07 22.92 0.12
C LYS A 105 -15.28 21.82 -0.59
N LYS A 106 -15.27 21.88 -1.92
CA LYS A 106 -14.43 21.04 -2.75
C LYS A 106 -12.97 21.22 -2.35
N PHE A 107 -12.27 20.11 -2.12
CA PHE A 107 -10.84 20.11 -1.92
C PHE A 107 -10.20 19.08 -2.85
N THR A 108 -9.09 19.47 -3.45
CA THR A 108 -8.24 18.59 -4.25
C THR A 108 -7.10 18.11 -3.36
N ALA A 109 -7.09 16.82 -3.04
CA ALA A 109 -5.98 16.23 -2.30
C ALA A 109 -4.93 15.69 -3.30
N PRO A 110 -3.63 15.96 -3.05
CA PRO A 110 -2.59 15.54 -3.97
C PRO A 110 -2.47 14.01 -3.99
N PRO A 111 -1.95 13.40 -5.08
CA PRO A 111 -1.95 11.96 -5.29
C PRO A 111 -1.18 11.18 -4.22
N ILE A 112 -0.25 11.87 -3.54
CA ILE A 112 0.51 11.32 -2.42
C ILE A 112 -0.39 10.90 -1.26
N VAL A 113 -1.53 11.57 -1.04
CA VAL A 113 -2.47 11.22 0.02
C VAL A 113 -3.08 9.84 -0.24
N SER A 114 -3.50 9.58 -1.48
CA SER A 114 -4.01 8.27 -1.90
C SER A 114 -2.95 7.17 -1.76
N ILE A 115 -1.69 7.46 -2.12
CA ILE A 115 -0.58 6.52 -1.95
C ILE A 115 -0.39 6.15 -0.48
N VAL A 116 -0.33 7.15 0.41
CA VAL A 116 -0.12 6.94 1.84
C VAL A 116 -1.28 6.15 2.44
N LEU A 117 -2.51 6.48 2.06
CA LEU A 117 -3.71 5.79 2.56
C LEU A 117 -3.72 4.31 2.18
N VAL A 118 -3.46 3.99 0.90
CA VAL A 118 -3.40 2.60 0.43
C VAL A 118 -2.22 1.86 1.04
N SER A 119 -1.07 2.51 1.17
CA SER A 119 0.11 1.92 1.81
C SER A 119 -0.16 1.59 3.28
N PHE A 120 -0.88 2.47 3.99
CA PHE A 120 -1.25 2.27 5.38
C PHE A 120 -2.22 1.11 5.53
N LEU A 121 -3.31 1.09 4.75
CA LEU A 121 -4.29 0.01 4.80
C LEU A 121 -3.65 -1.35 4.43
N SER A 122 -2.74 -1.36 3.45
CA SER A 122 -2.04 -2.57 3.03
C SER A 122 -1.11 -3.10 4.11
N SER A 123 -0.34 -2.20 4.72
CA SER A 123 0.53 -2.54 5.85
C SER A 123 -0.27 -2.97 7.07
N PHE A 124 -1.45 -2.38 7.29
CA PHE A 124 -2.35 -2.74 8.37
C PHE A 124 -2.88 -4.16 8.20
N LEU A 125 -3.49 -4.49 7.07
CA LEU A 125 -3.97 -5.85 6.80
C LEU A 125 -2.82 -6.86 6.89
N MET A 126 -1.64 -6.51 6.36
CA MET A 126 -0.49 -7.40 6.40
C MET A 126 0.08 -7.58 7.81
N SER A 127 0.07 -6.52 8.63
CA SER A 127 0.49 -6.59 10.04
C SER A 127 -0.43 -7.50 10.86
N VAL A 128 -1.75 -7.43 10.61
CA VAL A 128 -2.74 -8.33 11.22
C VAL A 128 -2.50 -9.77 10.78
N TYR A 129 -2.34 -9.99 9.47
CA TYR A 129 -2.02 -11.31 8.92
C TYR A 129 -0.76 -11.91 9.56
N LYS A 130 0.30 -11.11 9.69
CA LYS A 130 1.57 -11.55 10.27
C LYS A 130 1.44 -11.92 11.74
N GLU A 131 0.64 -11.19 12.53
CA GLU A 131 0.42 -11.53 13.93
C GLU A 131 -0.47 -12.77 14.09
N LEU A 132 -1.42 -13.00 13.17
CA LEU A 132 -2.25 -14.22 13.14
C LEU A 132 -1.47 -15.45 12.68
N ASP A 133 -0.53 -15.29 11.73
CA ASP A 133 0.30 -16.39 11.22
C ASP A 133 1.48 -16.74 12.15
N ARG A 134 1.73 -15.89 13.16
CA ARG A 134 2.75 -16.13 14.16
C ARG A 134 2.32 -17.32 15.02
N LYS A 135 2.88 -18.50 14.72
CA LYS A 135 2.78 -19.67 15.59
C LYS A 135 3.21 -19.27 17.00
N GLN A 136 2.37 -19.60 17.99
CA GLN A 136 2.76 -19.65 19.39
C GLN A 136 4.00 -20.54 19.57
#